data_AF-A0AAV1DSS3-F1
#
_entry.id   AF-A0AAV1DSS3-F1
#
_cell.length_a   1.000
_cell.length_b   1.000
_cell.length_c   1.000
_cell.angle_alpha   90.00
_cell.angle_beta   90.00
_cell.angle_gamma   90.00
#
_symmetry.space_group_name_H-M   'P 1'
#
loop_
_entity.id
_entity.type
_entity.pdbx_description
1 polymer ?
#
loop_
_entity_poly.entity_id
_entity_poly.type
_entity_poly.pdbx_seq_one_letter_code
_entity_poly.pdbx_strand_id
1 'polypeptide(L)'
;MAEEDVNLSGFRSKLTQTQLEWKQEMEKNQVQVDALQAKLLEVKASVQGSEEDTKKELDVLWRRVKTTATMLTYLKSKARIMAVPHLAHTSCGIKQLDGVGLVDKNGVPLSRWSRNVDLTPFEDLGEGTWLDIGSQNGCVDEQDGAYIVELLKGVEMVTDVMECLVKRAIVAESETAMEKEKVTVGQEEIKRKAVQIENMSVKLEEMENFALGTNCILNEMRQRVEELVGETSRQRQRAAENELELARVKRDFESLKTYVSSLISVRETLLSSEKQFQTIERLFERLVHSCLKIFDIVGYFWIIYIWFFNW
;
A
#
# COMPACT_ATOMS: atom_id res chain seq x y z
N MET A 1 -22.12 20.68 -155.01
CA MET A 1 -23.01 20.95 -153.87
C MET A 1 -22.13 21.16 -152.65
N ALA A 2 -22.29 22.30 -151.99
CA ALA A 2 -21.58 22.71 -150.78
C ALA A 2 -22.62 23.30 -149.84
N GLU A 3 -22.81 22.72 -148.64
CA GLU A 3 -23.52 23.30 -147.48
C GLU A 3 -23.51 22.27 -146.33
N GLU A 4 -22.41 22.19 -145.57
CA GLU A 4 -22.38 21.47 -144.26
C GLU A 4 -21.31 21.99 -143.28
N ASP A 5 -20.55 23.04 -143.61
CA ASP A 5 -19.31 23.39 -142.90
C ASP A 5 -19.48 24.40 -141.75
N VAL A 6 -20.70 24.92 -141.52
CA VAL A 6 -20.95 26.00 -140.53
C VAL A 6 -21.28 25.48 -139.12
N ASN A 7 -21.62 24.20 -138.96
CA ASN A 7 -21.84 23.59 -137.64
C ASN A 7 -20.58 22.95 -137.02
N LEU A 8 -19.50 22.77 -137.77
CA LEU A 8 -18.30 22.07 -137.28
C LEU A 8 -17.37 22.95 -136.43
N SER A 9 -17.34 24.27 -136.64
CA SER A 9 -16.40 25.17 -135.94
C SER A 9 -16.82 25.47 -134.49
N GLY A 10 -18.12 25.65 -134.23
CA GLY A 10 -18.67 25.89 -132.88
C GLY A 10 -18.65 24.64 -131.99
N PHE A 11 -18.77 23.45 -132.56
CA PHE A 11 -18.59 22.20 -131.82
C PHE A 11 -17.11 21.97 -131.46
N ARG A 12 -16.18 22.36 -132.33
CA ARG A 12 -14.74 22.21 -132.09
C ARG A 12 -14.22 23.15 -130.99
N SER A 13 -14.71 24.39 -130.93
CA SER A 13 -14.35 25.35 -129.86
C SER A 13 -14.92 24.96 -128.50
N LYS A 14 -16.16 24.45 -128.48
CA LYS A 14 -16.80 23.96 -127.24
C LYS A 14 -16.10 22.70 -126.74
N LEU A 15 -15.71 21.80 -127.63
CA LEU A 15 -14.95 20.59 -127.29
C LEU A 15 -13.55 20.93 -126.74
N THR A 16 -12.81 21.86 -127.36
CA THR A 16 -11.48 22.26 -126.85
C THR A 16 -11.57 23.03 -125.53
N GLN A 17 -12.60 23.85 -125.33
CA GLN A 17 -12.83 24.52 -124.05
C GLN A 17 -13.17 23.52 -122.94
N THR A 18 -14.07 22.58 -123.20
CA THR A 18 -14.44 21.53 -122.23
C THR A 18 -13.24 20.64 -121.89
N GLN A 19 -12.38 20.34 -122.88
CA GLN A 19 -11.16 19.57 -122.68
C GLN A 19 -10.10 20.33 -121.87
N LEU A 20 -9.98 21.65 -122.05
CA LEU A 20 -9.07 22.50 -121.28
C LEU A 20 -9.56 22.63 -119.83
N GLU A 21 -10.86 22.82 -119.61
CA GLU A 21 -11.50 22.85 -118.30
C GLU A 21 -11.33 21.51 -117.58
N TRP A 22 -11.53 20.37 -118.28
CA TRP A 22 -11.25 19.04 -117.72
C TRP A 22 -9.80 18.85 -117.34
N LYS A 23 -8.86 19.33 -118.16
CA LYS A 23 -7.43 19.21 -117.86
C LYS A 23 -7.05 20.06 -116.64
N GLN A 24 -7.58 21.28 -116.55
CA GLN A 24 -7.34 22.16 -115.41
C GLN A 24 -7.98 21.64 -114.12
N GLU A 25 -9.18 21.05 -114.20
CA GLU A 25 -9.84 20.39 -113.07
C GLU A 25 -9.08 19.14 -112.63
N MET A 26 -8.55 18.35 -113.57
CA MET A 26 -7.69 17.20 -113.28
C MET A 26 -6.37 17.61 -112.61
N GLU A 27 -5.73 18.69 -113.08
CA GLU A 27 -4.51 19.24 -112.45
C GLU A 27 -4.81 19.79 -111.04
N LYS A 28 -5.93 20.51 -110.87
CA LYS A 28 -6.37 21.02 -109.56
C LYS A 28 -6.72 19.89 -108.59
N ASN A 29 -7.39 18.84 -109.07
CA ASN A 29 -7.69 17.64 -108.30
C ASN A 29 -6.41 16.89 -107.93
N GLN A 30 -5.43 16.81 -108.84
CA GLN A 30 -4.14 16.21 -108.55
C GLN A 30 -3.39 16.99 -107.46
N VAL A 31 -3.35 18.33 -107.54
CA VAL A 31 -2.73 19.18 -106.50
C VAL A 31 -3.45 19.02 -105.15
N GLN A 32 -4.79 18.89 -105.14
CA GLN A 32 -5.53 18.59 -103.90
C GLN A 32 -5.22 17.21 -103.35
N VAL A 33 -5.13 16.19 -104.21
CA VAL A 33 -4.77 14.82 -103.82
C VAL A 33 -3.36 14.79 -103.24
N ASP A 34 -2.39 15.43 -103.91
CA ASP A 34 -1.00 15.51 -103.45
C ASP A 34 -0.91 16.25 -102.09
N ALA A 35 -1.66 17.34 -101.92
CA ALA A 35 -1.75 18.07 -100.65
C ALA A 35 -2.38 17.24 -99.53
N LEU A 36 -3.41 16.44 -99.85
CA LEU A 36 -4.03 15.52 -98.88
C LEU A 36 -3.08 14.36 -98.53
N GLN A 37 -2.30 13.86 -99.48
CA GLN A 37 -1.30 12.81 -99.27
C GLN A 37 -0.16 13.31 -98.37
N ALA A 38 0.29 14.55 -98.55
CA ALA A 38 1.26 15.19 -97.68
C ALA A 38 0.74 15.34 -96.24
N LYS A 39 -0.51 15.81 -96.06
CA LYS A 39 -1.15 15.90 -94.74
C LYS A 39 -1.34 14.54 -94.07
N LEU A 40 -1.67 13.50 -94.85
CA LEU A 40 -1.79 12.14 -94.33
C LEU A 40 -0.46 11.59 -93.84
N LEU A 41 0.64 11.86 -94.56
CA LEU A 41 2.00 11.51 -94.13
C LEU A 41 2.41 12.26 -92.86
N GLU A 42 2.09 13.54 -92.75
CA GLU A 42 2.33 14.36 -91.56
C GLU A 42 1.58 13.80 -90.34
N VAL A 43 0.27 13.57 -90.45
CA VAL A 43 -0.54 13.00 -89.37
C VAL A 43 -0.04 11.61 -88.98
N LYS A 44 0.35 10.78 -89.96
CA LYS A 44 0.92 9.46 -89.68
C LYS A 44 2.23 9.56 -88.91
N ALA A 45 3.09 10.51 -89.24
CA ALA A 45 4.33 10.77 -88.49
C ALA A 45 4.03 11.29 -87.08
N SER A 46 3.05 12.18 -86.90
CA SER A 46 2.63 12.69 -85.59
C SER A 46 2.08 11.59 -84.68
N VAL A 47 1.22 10.71 -85.23
CA VAL A 47 0.63 9.59 -84.50
C VAL A 47 1.71 8.58 -84.09
N GLN A 48 2.62 8.26 -85.01
CA GLN A 48 3.68 7.29 -84.75
C GLN A 48 4.71 7.81 -83.72
N GLY A 49 5.02 9.11 -83.73
CA GLY A 49 5.82 9.74 -82.68
C GLY A 49 5.13 9.72 -81.31
N SER A 50 3.83 10.05 -81.27
CA SER A 50 3.03 10.02 -80.04
C SER A 50 2.92 8.62 -79.44
N GLU A 51 2.81 7.57 -80.26
CA GLU A 51 2.73 6.19 -79.78
C GLU A 51 4.05 5.73 -79.13
N GLU A 52 5.21 6.12 -79.69
CA GLU A 52 6.53 5.78 -79.15
C GLU A 52 6.78 6.45 -77.81
N ASP A 53 6.37 7.71 -77.64
CA ASP A 53 6.52 8.45 -76.40
C ASP A 53 5.62 7.88 -75.28
N THR A 54 4.36 7.53 -75.60
CA THR A 54 3.45 6.89 -74.62
C THR A 54 3.95 5.52 -74.15
N LYS A 55 4.62 4.74 -75.01
CA LYS A 55 5.24 3.45 -74.63
C LYS A 55 6.40 3.65 -73.65
N LYS A 56 7.25 4.64 -73.87
CA LYS A 56 8.36 4.96 -72.96
C LYS A 56 7.87 5.43 -71.59
N GLU A 57 6.84 6.28 -71.56
CA GLU A 57 6.21 6.71 -70.31
C GLU A 57 5.61 5.53 -69.54
N LEU A 58 4.94 4.60 -70.24
CA LEU A 58 4.38 3.39 -69.64
C LEU A 58 5.48 2.49 -69.05
N ASP A 59 6.61 2.31 -69.76
CA ASP A 59 7.75 1.54 -69.28
C ASP A 59 8.42 2.16 -68.04
N VAL A 60 8.55 3.49 -67.98
CA VAL A 60 9.03 4.20 -66.78
C VAL A 60 8.06 3.96 -65.62
N LEU A 61 6.76 4.16 -65.84
CA LEU A 61 5.74 3.97 -64.80
C LEU A 61 5.74 2.54 -64.27
N TRP A 62 5.85 1.55 -65.16
CA TRP A 62 5.93 0.13 -64.81
C TRP A 62 7.15 -0.18 -63.95
N ARG A 63 8.33 0.37 -64.29
CA ARG A 63 9.55 0.25 -63.47
C ARG A 63 9.35 0.85 -62.08
N ARG A 64 8.79 2.05 -61.98
CA ARG A 64 8.49 2.72 -60.69
C ARG A 64 7.52 1.92 -59.82
N VAL A 65 6.45 1.39 -60.40
CA VAL A 65 5.49 0.53 -59.71
C VAL A 65 6.18 -0.73 -59.18
N LYS A 66 7.04 -1.35 -59.98
CA LYS A 66 7.77 -2.57 -59.59
C LYS A 66 8.76 -2.30 -58.44
N THR A 67 9.48 -1.18 -58.47
CA THR A 67 10.36 -0.76 -57.38
C THR A 67 9.55 -0.49 -56.11
N THR A 68 8.45 0.25 -56.21
CA THR A 68 7.55 0.55 -55.07
C THR A 68 6.99 -0.72 -54.45
N ALA A 69 6.53 -1.66 -55.27
CA ALA A 69 6.02 -2.95 -54.80
C ALA A 69 7.09 -3.74 -54.03
N THR A 70 8.34 -3.73 -54.51
CA THR A 70 9.47 -4.39 -53.84
C THR A 70 9.77 -3.74 -52.49
N MET A 71 9.82 -2.41 -52.43
CA MET A 71 10.05 -1.64 -51.20
C MET A 71 8.94 -1.81 -50.17
N LEU A 72 7.67 -1.81 -50.60
CA LEU A 72 6.53 -2.11 -49.72
C LEU A 72 6.58 -3.54 -49.19
N THR A 73 7.04 -4.49 -50.01
CA THR A 73 7.22 -5.89 -49.57
C THR A 73 8.33 -6.01 -48.54
N TYR A 74 9.43 -5.26 -48.70
CA TYR A 74 10.49 -5.16 -47.70
C TYR A 74 9.96 -4.61 -46.36
N LEU A 75 9.28 -3.46 -46.39
CA LEU A 75 8.70 -2.85 -45.18
C LEU A 75 7.71 -3.80 -44.48
N LYS A 76 6.86 -4.48 -45.26
CA LYS A 76 5.93 -5.48 -44.75
C LYS A 76 6.65 -6.66 -44.07
N SER A 77 7.73 -7.15 -44.68
CA SER A 77 8.55 -8.23 -44.10
C SER A 77 9.20 -7.77 -42.79
N LYS A 78 9.78 -6.56 -42.80
CA LYS A 78 10.41 -5.95 -41.63
C LYS A 78 9.43 -5.74 -40.48
N ALA A 79 8.21 -5.26 -40.78
CA ALA A 79 7.12 -5.12 -39.81
C ALA A 79 6.77 -6.45 -39.14
N ARG A 80 6.70 -7.54 -39.92
CA ARG A 80 6.39 -8.87 -39.39
C ARG A 80 7.47 -9.39 -38.45
N ILE A 81 8.74 -9.19 -38.79
CA ILE A 81 9.88 -9.59 -37.93
C ILE A 81 9.83 -8.78 -36.63
N MET A 82 9.59 -7.47 -36.72
CA MET A 82 9.49 -6.57 -35.57
C MET A 82 8.26 -6.81 -34.68
N ALA A 83 7.18 -7.38 -35.21
CA ALA A 83 5.99 -7.71 -34.43
C ALA A 83 6.17 -8.91 -33.50
N VAL A 84 7.23 -9.71 -33.72
CA VAL A 84 7.52 -10.90 -32.93
C VAL A 84 8.63 -10.56 -31.93
N PRO A 85 8.38 -10.54 -30.61
CA PRO A 85 9.32 -9.99 -29.62
C PRO A 85 10.74 -10.55 -29.72
N HIS A 86 10.89 -11.88 -29.72
CA HIS A 86 12.21 -12.52 -29.79
C HIS A 86 12.97 -12.20 -31.09
N LEU A 87 12.26 -12.08 -32.22
CA LEU A 87 12.86 -11.68 -33.49
C LEU A 87 13.19 -10.18 -33.50
N ALA A 88 12.34 -9.35 -32.90
CA ALA A 88 12.58 -7.93 -32.73
C ALA A 88 13.86 -7.65 -31.93
N HIS A 89 14.11 -8.42 -30.85
CA HIS A 89 15.37 -8.34 -30.12
C HIS A 89 16.58 -8.56 -31.03
N THR A 90 16.55 -9.60 -31.87
CA THR A 90 17.65 -9.89 -32.80
C THR A 90 17.76 -8.85 -33.93
N SER A 91 16.63 -8.44 -34.53
CA SER A 91 16.58 -7.52 -35.66
C SER A 91 16.95 -6.09 -35.29
N CYS A 92 16.60 -5.65 -34.08
CA CYS A 92 16.93 -4.34 -33.55
C CYS A 92 18.27 -4.35 -32.78
N GLY A 93 18.96 -5.50 -32.72
CA GLY A 93 20.23 -5.68 -32.02
C GLY A 93 20.16 -5.44 -30.51
N ILE A 94 18.99 -5.68 -29.90
CA ILE A 94 18.76 -5.49 -28.48
C ILE A 94 19.35 -6.66 -27.70
N LYS A 95 20.24 -6.37 -26.75
CA LYS A 95 20.85 -7.35 -25.85
C LYS A 95 20.59 -6.98 -24.40
N GLN A 96 20.48 -7.98 -23.54
CA GLN A 96 20.44 -7.77 -22.09
C GLN A 96 21.87 -7.84 -21.54
N LEU A 97 22.30 -6.76 -20.89
CA LEU A 97 23.59 -6.65 -20.21
C LEU A 97 23.36 -6.60 -18.70
N ASP A 98 24.10 -7.44 -17.99
CA ASP A 98 23.95 -7.59 -16.55
C ASP A 98 24.31 -6.27 -15.83
N GLY A 99 23.45 -5.83 -14.92
CA GLY A 99 23.56 -4.54 -14.22
C GLY A 99 23.21 -3.27 -15.02
N VAL A 100 23.17 -3.32 -16.37
CA VAL A 100 22.86 -2.16 -17.23
C VAL A 100 21.47 -2.25 -17.86
N GLY A 101 20.91 -3.45 -18.00
CA GLY A 101 19.59 -3.69 -18.56
C GLY A 101 19.62 -3.91 -20.07
N LEU A 102 18.57 -3.48 -20.78
CA LEU A 102 18.46 -3.64 -22.22
C LEU A 102 19.27 -2.56 -22.96
N VAL A 103 20.07 -3.00 -23.92
CA VAL A 103 21.05 -2.19 -24.65
C VAL A 103 20.91 -2.41 -26.16
N ASP A 104 21.09 -1.35 -26.94
CA ASP A 104 21.01 -1.38 -28.41
C ASP A 104 22.25 -2.00 -29.09
N LYS A 105 22.20 -2.20 -30.41
CA LYS A 105 23.28 -2.64 -31.30
C LYS A 105 24.58 -1.87 -31.12
N ASN A 106 24.49 -0.59 -30.75
CA ASN A 106 25.62 0.31 -30.51
C ASN A 106 26.13 0.30 -29.06
N GLY A 107 25.59 -0.56 -28.18
CA GLY A 107 25.97 -0.57 -26.77
C GLY A 107 25.31 0.53 -25.92
N VAL A 108 24.35 1.27 -26.47
CA VAL A 108 23.65 2.36 -25.77
C VAL A 108 22.47 1.81 -24.96
N PRO A 109 22.36 2.10 -23.65
CA PRO A 109 21.22 1.67 -22.84
C PRO A 109 19.90 2.25 -23.34
N LEU A 110 18.88 1.41 -23.53
CA LEU A 110 17.57 1.83 -23.99
C LEU A 110 16.83 2.71 -22.97
N SER A 111 17.20 2.63 -21.69
CA SER A 111 16.70 3.48 -20.61
C SER A 111 17.08 4.96 -20.77
N ARG A 112 18.10 5.27 -21.58
CA ARG A 112 18.53 6.64 -21.88
C ARG A 112 17.72 7.29 -23.01
N TRP A 113 16.87 6.52 -23.70
CA TRP A 113 16.10 7.09 -24.80
C TRP A 113 15.05 8.05 -24.25
N SER A 114 15.11 9.30 -24.72
CA SER A 114 14.11 10.32 -24.42
C SER A 114 12.71 9.79 -24.74
N ARG A 115 11.76 10.08 -23.85
CA ARG A 115 10.34 9.77 -24.03
C ARG A 115 9.72 10.53 -25.22
N ASN A 116 10.43 11.53 -25.74
CA ASN A 116 10.03 12.37 -26.87
C ASN A 116 10.69 11.87 -28.16
N VAL A 117 9.90 11.83 -29.23
CA VAL A 117 10.35 11.49 -30.58
C VAL A 117 11.16 12.66 -31.11
N ASP A 118 12.47 12.64 -30.87
CA ASP A 118 13.37 13.59 -31.51
C ASP A 118 13.66 13.06 -32.93
N LEU A 119 12.96 13.63 -33.91
CA LEU A 119 13.16 13.37 -35.34
C LEU A 119 14.39 14.12 -35.88
N THR A 120 15.21 14.69 -35.00
CA THR A 120 16.36 15.53 -35.32
C THR A 120 17.60 14.84 -35.92
N PRO A 121 17.74 13.51 -36.11
CA PRO A 121 18.87 12.97 -36.87
C PRO A 121 18.81 13.21 -38.39
N PHE A 122 17.67 13.65 -38.93
CA PHE A 122 17.43 13.62 -40.38
C PHE A 122 17.91 14.86 -41.16
N GLU A 123 18.45 15.89 -40.51
CA GLU A 123 19.03 17.05 -41.21
C GLU A 123 20.55 16.95 -41.45
N ASP A 124 21.27 15.97 -40.87
CA ASP A 124 22.75 15.95 -40.88
C ASP A 124 23.40 14.70 -41.54
N LEU A 125 22.63 13.83 -42.21
CA LEU A 125 23.26 12.79 -43.04
C LEU A 125 23.62 13.35 -44.42
N GLY A 126 24.65 14.20 -44.41
CA GLY A 126 25.27 14.79 -45.59
C GLY A 126 25.68 13.73 -46.62
N GLU A 127 25.12 13.87 -47.83
CA GLU A 127 25.82 14.02 -49.12
C GLU A 127 27.12 13.22 -49.38
N GLY A 128 27.32 12.04 -48.78
CA GLY A 128 28.64 11.39 -48.78
C GLY A 128 28.76 9.98 -49.38
N THR A 129 27.71 9.14 -49.36
CA THR A 129 27.95 7.68 -49.51
C THR A 129 27.08 6.97 -50.56
N TRP A 130 26.12 7.64 -51.21
CA TRP A 130 25.15 6.97 -52.08
C TRP A 130 25.37 7.15 -53.59
N LEU A 131 26.42 7.86 -54.00
CA LEU A 131 26.69 8.14 -55.42
C LEU A 131 27.22 6.92 -56.22
N ASP A 132 27.54 5.79 -55.58
CA ASP A 132 28.30 4.71 -56.24
C ASP A 132 27.49 3.46 -56.65
N ILE A 133 26.18 3.41 -56.38
CA ILE A 133 25.33 2.24 -56.75
C ILE A 133 24.56 2.46 -58.06
N GLY A 134 24.61 3.66 -58.65
CA GLY A 134 23.92 3.98 -59.91
C GLY A 134 24.65 3.59 -61.21
N SER A 135 25.92 3.15 -61.14
CA SER A 135 26.82 3.14 -62.31
C SER A 135 26.88 1.83 -63.11
N GLN A 136 25.91 0.92 -62.94
CA GLN A 136 25.80 -0.25 -63.81
C GLN A 136 24.33 -0.55 -64.11
N ASN A 137 23.76 0.19 -65.06
CA ASN A 137 22.88 -0.37 -66.10
C ASN A 137 22.39 0.74 -67.05
N GLY A 138 22.37 0.41 -68.34
CA GLY A 138 22.16 1.35 -69.42
C GLY A 138 20.87 2.17 -69.32
N CYS A 139 20.99 3.44 -69.72
CA CYS A 139 19.92 4.39 -70.02
C CYS A 139 18.76 4.38 -69.01
N VAL A 140 19.07 4.66 -67.74
CA VAL A 140 18.04 5.09 -66.79
C VAL A 140 17.85 6.59 -66.99
N ASP A 141 16.64 6.98 -67.40
CA ASP A 141 16.18 8.36 -67.43
C ASP A 141 16.48 9.04 -66.07
N GLU A 142 17.11 10.21 -66.07
CA GLU A 142 17.54 10.96 -64.86
C GLU A 142 16.39 11.14 -63.85
N GLN A 143 15.16 11.25 -64.36
CA GLN A 143 13.94 11.38 -63.57
C GLN A 143 13.61 10.14 -62.70
N ASP A 144 14.02 8.94 -63.14
CA ASP A 144 13.72 7.67 -62.45
C ASP A 144 14.71 7.40 -61.30
N GLY A 145 15.96 7.82 -61.46
CA GLY A 145 16.96 7.76 -60.40
C GLY A 145 16.58 8.60 -59.17
N ALA A 146 16.13 9.85 -59.40
CA ALA A 146 15.69 10.74 -58.33
C ALA A 146 14.50 10.16 -57.53
N TYR A 147 13.52 9.57 -58.22
CA TYR A 147 12.37 8.91 -57.61
C TYR A 147 12.78 7.72 -56.72
N ILE A 148 13.70 6.87 -57.20
CA ILE A 148 14.17 5.71 -56.43
C ILE A 148 14.91 6.17 -55.17
N VAL A 149 15.74 7.21 -55.26
CA VAL A 149 16.45 7.77 -54.10
C VAL A 149 15.49 8.33 -53.06
N GLU A 150 14.47 9.08 -53.46
CA GLU A 150 13.45 9.61 -52.55
C GLU A 150 12.63 8.48 -51.89
N LEU A 151 12.27 7.46 -52.66
CA LEU A 151 11.56 6.29 -52.14
C LEU A 151 12.41 5.52 -51.11
N LEU A 152 13.71 5.34 -51.37
CA LEU A 152 14.62 4.70 -50.43
C LEU A 152 14.75 5.50 -49.12
N LYS A 153 14.86 6.83 -49.20
CA LYS A 153 14.84 7.71 -48.02
C LYS A 153 13.56 7.53 -47.21
N GLY A 154 12.41 7.45 -47.88
CA GLY A 154 11.13 7.16 -47.23
C GLY A 154 11.09 5.79 -46.54
N VAL A 155 11.63 4.74 -47.17
CA VAL A 155 11.73 3.40 -46.60
C VAL A 155 12.64 3.35 -45.38
N GLU A 156 13.77 4.06 -45.43
CA GLU A 156 14.72 4.21 -44.32
C GLU A 156 14.06 4.94 -43.14
N MET A 157 13.41 6.08 -43.38
CA MET A 157 12.65 6.81 -42.35
C MET A 157 11.58 5.93 -41.69
N VAL A 158 10.76 5.23 -42.48
CA VAL A 158 9.73 4.34 -41.94
C VAL A 158 10.35 3.20 -41.12
N THR A 159 11.44 2.63 -41.62
CA THR A 159 12.22 1.60 -40.93
C THR A 159 12.71 2.07 -39.56
N ASP A 160 13.29 3.27 -39.49
CA ASP A 160 13.87 3.81 -38.25
C ASP A 160 12.79 4.13 -37.23
N VAL A 161 11.66 4.70 -37.68
CA VAL A 161 10.49 4.94 -36.82
C VAL A 161 9.95 3.61 -36.28
N MET A 162 9.87 2.57 -37.11
CA MET A 162 9.45 1.24 -36.68
C MET A 162 10.42 0.65 -35.63
N GLU A 163 11.73 0.73 -35.86
CA GLU A 163 12.74 0.25 -34.91
C GLU A 163 12.67 1.00 -33.57
N CYS A 164 12.49 2.32 -33.61
CA CYS A 164 12.34 3.17 -32.42
C CYS A 164 11.05 2.84 -31.64
N LEU A 165 9.92 2.65 -32.32
CA LEU A 165 8.66 2.24 -31.68
C LEU A 165 8.78 0.87 -30.99
N VAL A 166 9.40 -0.10 -31.67
CA VAL A 166 9.59 -1.46 -31.16
C VAL A 166 10.48 -1.47 -29.92
N LYS A 167 11.63 -0.77 -29.98
CA LYS A 167 12.53 -0.67 -28.81
C LYS A 167 11.83 -0.01 -27.61
N ARG A 168 11.00 1.02 -27.82
CA ARG A 168 10.19 1.62 -26.74
C ARG A 168 9.15 0.66 -26.18
N ALA A 169 8.46 -0.08 -27.04
CA ALA A 169 7.48 -1.08 -26.60
C ALA A 169 8.14 -2.16 -25.73
N ILE A 170 9.31 -2.65 -26.14
CA ILE A 170 10.11 -3.64 -25.38
C ILE A 170 10.53 -3.08 -24.02
N VAL A 171 11.02 -1.83 -23.96
CA VAL A 171 11.36 -1.19 -22.67
C VAL A 171 10.13 -1.11 -21.76
N ALA A 172 9.02 -0.59 -22.26
CA ALA A 172 7.78 -0.46 -21.48
C ALA A 172 7.25 -1.82 -20.99
N GLU A 173 7.34 -2.87 -21.81
CA GLU A 173 6.98 -4.23 -21.43
C GLU A 173 7.89 -4.77 -20.32
N SER A 174 9.21 -4.61 -20.46
CA SER A 174 10.17 -5.05 -19.45
C SER A 174 10.04 -4.32 -18.11
N GLU A 175 9.81 -3.00 -18.14
CA GLU A 175 9.56 -2.19 -16.94
C GLU A 175 8.25 -2.61 -16.26
N THR A 176 7.20 -2.85 -17.05
CA THR A 176 5.92 -3.33 -16.52
C THR A 176 6.06 -4.72 -15.89
N ALA A 177 6.84 -5.62 -16.49
CA ALA A 177 7.09 -6.95 -15.94
C ALA A 177 7.85 -6.87 -14.61
N MET A 178 8.91 -6.05 -14.55
CA MET A 178 9.66 -5.80 -13.32
C MET A 178 8.78 -5.19 -12.22
N GLU A 179 7.93 -4.22 -12.57
CA GLU A 179 7.05 -3.58 -11.58
C GLU A 179 5.98 -4.56 -11.07
N LYS A 180 5.44 -5.43 -11.93
CA LYS A 180 4.57 -6.53 -11.50
C LYS A 180 5.28 -7.45 -10.49
N GLU A 181 6.53 -7.82 -10.75
CA GLU A 181 7.32 -8.64 -9.83
C GLU A 181 7.48 -7.97 -8.46
N LYS A 182 7.86 -6.67 -8.43
CA LYS A 182 7.95 -5.91 -7.17
C LYS A 182 6.63 -5.89 -6.40
N VAL A 183 5.51 -5.69 -7.09
CA VAL A 183 4.17 -5.72 -6.48
C VAL A 183 3.88 -7.10 -5.88
N THR A 184 4.22 -8.19 -6.58
CA THR A 184 4.04 -9.54 -6.03
C THR A 184 4.86 -9.78 -4.77
N VAL A 185 6.15 -9.41 -4.78
CA VAL A 185 7.04 -9.52 -3.61
C VAL A 185 6.53 -8.67 -2.45
N GLY A 186 6.10 -7.43 -2.72
CA GLY A 186 5.53 -6.54 -1.71
C GLY A 186 4.25 -7.11 -1.09
N GLN A 187 3.38 -7.72 -1.89
CA GLN A 187 2.16 -8.37 -1.42
C GLN A 187 2.44 -9.55 -0.48
N GLU A 188 3.48 -10.34 -0.77
CA GLU A 188 3.91 -11.44 0.11
C GLU A 188 4.45 -10.93 1.45
N GLU A 189 5.24 -9.84 1.43
CA GLU A 189 5.74 -9.23 2.65
C GLU A 189 4.60 -8.64 3.50
N ILE A 190 3.62 -7.99 2.88
CA ILE A 190 2.42 -7.48 3.57
C ILE A 190 1.67 -8.63 4.24
N LYS A 191 1.43 -9.74 3.54
CA LYS A 191 0.78 -10.93 4.14
C LYS A 191 1.57 -11.46 5.33
N ARG A 192 2.90 -11.52 5.23
CA ARG A 192 3.77 -11.97 6.33
C ARG A 192 3.68 -11.05 7.54
N LYS A 193 3.73 -9.74 7.34
CA LYS A 193 3.60 -8.74 8.40
C LYS A 193 2.20 -8.77 9.03
N ALA A 194 1.15 -8.96 8.24
CA ALA A 194 -0.21 -9.10 8.76
C ALA A 194 -0.33 -10.28 9.73
N VAL A 195 0.24 -11.44 9.40
CA VAL A 195 0.28 -12.61 10.32
C VAL A 195 1.08 -12.31 11.59
N GLN A 196 2.18 -11.56 11.49
CA GLN A 196 2.94 -11.15 12.69
C GLN A 196 2.14 -10.22 13.60
N ILE A 197 1.42 -9.26 13.01
CA ILE A 197 0.56 -8.35 13.77
C ILE A 197 -0.56 -9.13 14.48
N GLU A 198 -1.19 -10.09 13.80
CA GLU A 198 -2.22 -10.94 14.40
C GLU A 198 -1.68 -11.73 15.60
N ASN A 199 -0.50 -12.35 15.46
CA ASN A 199 0.15 -13.07 16.56
C ASN A 199 0.50 -12.15 17.74
N MET A 200 0.96 -10.93 17.46
CA MET A 200 1.21 -9.94 18.51
C MET A 200 -0.07 -9.48 19.19
N SER A 201 -1.17 -9.35 18.43
CA SER A 201 -2.49 -9.00 18.96
C SER A 201 -2.97 -10.05 19.96
N VAL A 202 -2.92 -11.33 19.59
CA VAL A 202 -3.29 -12.44 20.48
C VAL A 202 -2.44 -12.42 21.76
N LYS A 203 -1.11 -12.23 21.63
CA LYS A 203 -0.23 -12.16 22.80
C LYS A 203 -0.54 -10.96 23.72
N LEU A 204 -0.95 -9.83 23.16
CA LEU A 204 -1.36 -8.67 23.95
C LEU A 204 -2.68 -8.94 24.69
N GLU A 205 -3.64 -9.60 24.04
CA GLU A 205 -4.89 -10.02 24.67
C GLU A 205 -4.63 -11.00 25.85
N GLU A 206 -3.71 -11.95 25.68
CA GLU A 206 -3.29 -12.83 26.79
C GLU A 206 -2.67 -12.05 27.95
N MET A 207 -1.83 -11.05 27.66
CA MET A 207 -1.23 -10.19 28.68
C MET A 207 -2.27 -9.33 29.41
N GLU A 208 -3.27 -8.81 28.69
CA GLU A 208 -4.38 -8.06 29.28
C GLU A 208 -5.17 -8.94 30.25
N ASN A 209 -5.55 -10.14 29.81
CA ASN A 209 -6.27 -11.11 30.64
C ASN A 209 -5.46 -11.49 31.89
N PHE A 210 -4.15 -11.69 31.75
CA PHE A 210 -3.26 -11.97 32.88
C PHE A 210 -3.21 -10.80 33.88
N ALA A 211 -3.11 -9.56 33.39
CA ALA A 211 -3.09 -8.37 34.23
C ALA A 211 -4.42 -8.16 34.95
N LEU A 212 -5.55 -8.38 34.27
CA LEU A 212 -6.89 -8.34 34.88
C LEU A 212 -7.02 -9.39 35.98
N GLY A 213 -6.60 -10.64 35.73
CA GLY A 213 -6.61 -11.70 36.74
C GLY A 213 -5.77 -11.35 37.97
N THR A 214 -4.55 -10.85 37.76
CA THR A 214 -3.66 -10.43 38.84
C THR A 214 -4.25 -9.28 39.66
N ASN A 215 -4.84 -8.28 39.02
CA ASN A 215 -5.50 -7.16 39.69
C ASN A 215 -6.72 -7.59 40.49
N CYS A 216 -7.50 -8.56 40.00
CA CYS A 216 -8.63 -9.14 40.75
C CYS A 216 -8.14 -9.73 42.08
N ILE A 217 -7.11 -10.57 42.04
CA ILE A 217 -6.52 -11.19 43.24
C ILE A 217 -5.95 -10.14 44.19
N LEU A 218 -5.24 -9.14 43.67
CA LEU A 218 -4.70 -8.05 44.51
C LEU A 218 -5.80 -7.25 45.20
N ASN A 219 -6.91 -7.00 44.52
CA ASN A 219 -8.08 -6.32 45.12
C ASN A 219 -8.72 -7.16 46.22
N GLU A 220 -8.89 -8.47 46.00
CA GLU A 220 -9.38 -9.39 47.05
C GLU A 220 -8.45 -9.44 48.26
N MET A 221 -7.14 -9.51 48.02
CA MET A 221 -6.14 -9.48 49.10
C MET A 221 -6.19 -8.17 49.87
N ARG A 222 -6.30 -7.02 49.17
CA ARG A 222 -6.45 -5.71 49.82
C ARG A 222 -7.67 -5.68 50.72
N GLN A 223 -8.83 -6.13 50.24
CA GLN A 223 -10.06 -6.17 51.03
C GLN A 223 -9.91 -7.05 52.28
N ARG A 224 -9.33 -8.25 52.15
CA ARG A 224 -9.08 -9.13 53.31
C ARG A 224 -8.17 -8.49 54.34
N VAL A 225 -7.15 -7.75 53.89
CA VAL A 225 -6.25 -7.00 54.78
C VAL A 225 -7.01 -5.88 55.50
N GLU A 226 -7.87 -5.13 54.80
CA GLU A 226 -8.72 -4.09 55.41
C GLU A 226 -9.65 -4.68 56.48
N GLU A 227 -10.29 -5.83 56.18
CA GLU A 227 -11.14 -6.56 57.12
C GLU A 227 -10.37 -7.03 58.36
N LEU A 228 -9.17 -7.61 58.17
CA LEU A 228 -8.30 -8.04 59.27
C LEU A 228 -7.84 -6.88 60.14
N VAL A 229 -7.48 -5.74 59.55
CA VAL A 229 -7.13 -4.53 60.29
C VAL A 229 -8.34 -4.04 61.11
N GLY A 230 -9.53 -4.06 60.51
CA GLY A 230 -10.78 -3.73 61.20
C GLY A 230 -11.08 -4.65 62.39
N GLU A 231 -10.94 -5.97 62.21
CA GLU A 231 -11.11 -6.95 63.30
C GLU A 231 -10.04 -6.77 64.38
N THR A 232 -8.78 -6.58 64.01
CA THR A 232 -7.68 -6.35 64.96
C THR A 232 -7.93 -5.10 65.81
N SER A 233 -8.46 -4.03 65.20
CA SER A 233 -8.86 -2.81 65.92
C SER A 233 -9.98 -3.09 66.93
N ARG A 234 -11.02 -3.83 66.51
CA ARG A 234 -12.12 -4.23 67.40
C ARG A 234 -11.66 -5.15 68.54
N GLN A 235 -10.72 -6.06 68.28
CA GLN A 235 -10.12 -6.91 69.31
C GLN A 235 -9.33 -6.08 70.32
N ARG A 236 -8.54 -5.10 69.86
CA ARG A 236 -7.79 -4.19 70.73
C ARG A 236 -8.72 -3.37 71.63
N GLN A 237 -9.82 -2.84 71.08
CA GLN A 237 -10.82 -2.10 71.85
C GLN A 237 -11.44 -2.97 72.96
N ARG A 238 -11.88 -4.18 72.62
CA ARG A 238 -12.42 -5.14 73.59
C ARG A 238 -11.39 -5.52 74.67
N ALA A 239 -10.12 -5.67 74.29
CA ALA A 239 -9.05 -5.94 75.25
C ALA A 239 -8.88 -4.78 76.24
N ALA A 240 -8.90 -3.53 75.76
CA ALA A 240 -8.83 -2.35 76.63
C ALA A 240 -10.03 -2.22 77.57
N GLU A 241 -11.25 -2.51 77.09
CA GLU A 241 -12.46 -2.56 77.93
C GLU A 241 -12.36 -3.63 79.02
N ASN A 242 -11.86 -4.83 78.68
CA ASN A 242 -11.63 -5.91 79.64
C ASN A 242 -10.56 -5.53 80.68
N GLU A 243 -9.50 -4.82 80.29
CA GLU A 243 -8.49 -4.32 81.23
C GLU A 243 -9.07 -3.33 82.23
N LEU A 244 -9.94 -2.42 81.78
CA LEU A 244 -10.64 -1.48 82.65
C LEU A 244 -11.56 -2.19 83.64
N GLU A 245 -12.35 -3.17 83.18
CA GLU A 245 -13.23 -3.94 84.06
C GLU A 245 -12.42 -4.79 85.05
N LEU A 246 -11.32 -5.40 84.61
CA LEU A 246 -10.42 -6.14 85.49
C LEU A 246 -9.79 -5.22 86.55
N ALA A 247 -9.39 -4.00 86.19
CA ALA A 247 -8.86 -3.02 87.12
C ALA A 247 -9.92 -2.57 88.14
N ARG A 248 -11.17 -2.40 87.70
CA ARG A 248 -12.31 -2.10 88.58
C ARG A 248 -12.54 -3.24 89.58
N VAL A 249 -12.66 -4.47 89.10
CA VAL A 249 -12.85 -5.66 89.93
C VAL A 249 -11.72 -5.81 90.96
N LYS A 250 -10.46 -5.60 90.55
CA LYS A 250 -9.32 -5.60 91.49
C LYS A 250 -9.47 -4.57 92.61
N ARG A 251 -9.92 -3.35 92.29
CA ARG A 251 -10.16 -2.30 93.29
C ARG A 251 -11.27 -2.70 94.26
N ASP A 252 -12.34 -3.30 93.75
CA ASP A 252 -13.47 -3.76 94.56
C ASP A 252 -13.04 -4.89 95.51
N PHE A 253 -12.19 -5.81 95.04
CA PHE A 253 -11.61 -6.87 95.88
C PHE A 253 -10.69 -6.32 96.98
N GLU A 254 -9.84 -5.35 96.69
CA GLU A 254 -9.00 -4.73 97.73
C GLU A 254 -9.85 -3.95 98.75
N SER A 255 -10.92 -3.29 98.30
CA SER A 255 -11.88 -2.63 99.20
C SER A 255 -12.63 -3.63 100.08
N LEU A 256 -13.02 -4.77 99.52
CA LEU A 256 -13.64 -5.87 100.28
C LEU A 256 -12.66 -6.45 101.30
N LYS A 257 -11.40 -6.63 100.93
CA LYS A 257 -10.34 -7.14 101.81
C LYS A 257 -10.08 -6.21 103.00
N THR A 258 -10.04 -4.88 102.79
CA THR A 258 -9.91 -3.92 103.90
C THR A 258 -11.14 -3.92 104.80
N TYR A 259 -12.34 -4.03 104.22
CA TYR A 259 -13.58 -4.19 104.97
C TYR A 259 -13.58 -5.44 105.87
N VAL A 260 -13.21 -6.60 105.32
CA VAL A 260 -13.10 -7.86 106.09
C VAL A 260 -12.05 -7.74 107.19
N SER A 261 -10.90 -7.13 106.91
CA SER A 261 -9.85 -6.89 107.91
C SER A 261 -10.33 -6.02 109.06
N SER A 262 -11.09 -4.96 108.76
CA SER A 262 -11.73 -4.11 109.77
C SER A 262 -12.75 -4.90 110.60
N LEU A 263 -13.59 -5.72 109.96
CA LEU A 263 -14.57 -6.57 110.64
C LEU A 263 -13.89 -7.57 111.60
N ILE A 264 -12.75 -8.16 111.19
CA ILE A 264 -11.95 -9.05 112.04
C ILE A 264 -11.43 -8.28 113.26
N SER A 265 -10.89 -7.08 113.08
CA SER A 265 -10.41 -6.24 114.19
C SER A 265 -11.53 -5.84 115.16
N VAL A 266 -12.72 -5.50 114.66
CA VAL A 266 -13.91 -5.24 115.50
C VAL A 266 -14.27 -6.49 116.29
N ARG A 267 -14.30 -7.67 115.64
CA ARG A 267 -14.55 -8.96 116.31
C ARG A 267 -13.52 -9.24 117.41
N GLU A 268 -12.23 -9.04 117.15
CA GLU A 268 -11.17 -9.22 118.15
C GLU A 268 -11.32 -8.26 119.34
N THR A 269 -11.68 -7.00 119.07
CA THR A 269 -11.97 -6.01 120.11
C THR A 269 -13.17 -6.44 120.96
N LEU A 270 -14.25 -6.91 120.34
CA LEU A 270 -15.43 -7.43 121.04
C LEU A 270 -15.08 -8.65 121.90
N LEU A 271 -14.35 -9.63 121.35
CA LEU A 271 -13.86 -10.80 122.11
C LEU A 271 -12.95 -10.41 123.28
N SER A 272 -12.12 -9.37 123.12
CA SER A 272 -11.32 -8.83 124.21
C SER A 272 -12.20 -8.19 125.29
N SER A 273 -13.18 -7.38 124.90
CA SER A 273 -14.14 -6.77 125.83
C SER A 273 -14.98 -7.80 126.58
N GLU A 274 -15.35 -8.90 125.93
CA GLU A 274 -16.05 -10.03 126.54
C GLU A 274 -15.18 -10.70 127.63
N LYS A 275 -13.88 -10.93 127.35
CA LYS A 275 -12.95 -11.45 128.37
C LYS A 275 -12.77 -10.50 129.55
N GLN A 276 -12.75 -9.19 129.28
CA GLN A 276 -12.71 -8.18 130.34
C GLN A 276 -13.98 -8.26 131.20
N PHE A 277 -15.15 -8.38 130.57
CA PHE A 277 -16.43 -8.52 131.26
C PHE A 277 -16.49 -9.79 132.13
N GLN A 278 -16.05 -10.94 131.60
CA GLN A 278 -15.92 -12.18 132.38
C GLN A 278 -14.98 -12.02 133.59
N THR A 279 -13.92 -11.22 133.46
CA THR A 279 -13.00 -10.94 134.58
C THR A 279 -13.69 -10.07 135.64
N ILE A 280 -14.45 -9.06 135.21
CA ILE A 280 -15.26 -8.21 136.08
C ILE A 280 -16.34 -9.04 136.80
N GLU A 281 -17.03 -9.94 136.11
CA GLU A 281 -18.02 -10.85 136.69
C GLU A 281 -17.41 -11.70 137.82
N ARG A 282 -16.23 -12.31 137.61
CA ARG A 282 -15.52 -13.06 138.67
C ARG A 282 -15.15 -12.19 139.87
N LEU A 283 -14.78 -10.93 139.64
CA LEU A 283 -14.52 -9.99 140.75
C LEU A 283 -15.80 -9.66 141.51
N PHE A 284 -16.93 -9.48 140.82
CA PHE A 284 -18.24 -9.30 141.43
C PHE A 284 -18.67 -10.53 142.24
N GLU A 285 -18.52 -11.74 141.71
CA GLU A 285 -18.82 -12.97 142.45
C GLU A 285 -17.99 -13.07 143.74
N ARG A 286 -16.70 -12.74 143.69
CA ARG A 286 -15.84 -12.66 144.89
C ARG A 286 -16.33 -11.61 145.89
N LEU A 287 -16.75 -10.43 145.41
CA LEU A 287 -17.28 -9.37 146.25
C LEU A 287 -18.59 -9.81 146.93
N VAL A 288 -19.51 -10.41 146.18
CA VAL A 288 -20.78 -10.96 146.68
C VAL A 288 -20.51 -12.03 147.73
N HIS A 289 -19.57 -12.94 147.47
CA HIS A 289 -19.19 -13.98 148.43
C HIS A 289 -18.57 -13.41 149.72
N SER A 290 -17.73 -12.37 149.62
CA SER A 290 -17.22 -11.65 150.79
C SER A 290 -18.34 -10.92 151.56
N CYS A 291 -19.29 -10.30 150.87
CA CYS A 291 -20.44 -9.66 151.50
C CYS A 291 -21.31 -10.67 152.25
N LEU A 292 -21.58 -11.84 151.65
CA LEU A 292 -22.30 -12.94 152.32
C LEU A 292 -21.57 -13.42 153.57
N LYS A 293 -20.24 -13.59 153.53
CA LYS A 293 -19.45 -13.94 154.71
C LYS A 293 -19.51 -12.87 155.80
N ILE A 294 -19.47 -11.60 155.44
CA ILE A 294 -19.63 -10.50 156.41
C ILE A 294 -21.05 -10.54 156.99
N PHE A 295 -22.08 -10.76 156.15
CA PHE A 295 -23.46 -10.93 156.61
C PHE A 295 -23.61 -12.11 157.56
N ASP A 296 -22.95 -13.25 157.30
CA ASP A 296 -22.92 -14.40 158.21
C ASP A 296 -22.23 -14.02 159.53
N ILE A 297 -21.06 -13.37 159.49
CA ILE A 297 -20.34 -12.94 160.70
C ILE A 297 -21.19 -11.96 161.52
N VAL A 298 -21.79 -10.96 160.87
CA VAL A 298 -22.69 -10.00 161.52
C VAL A 298 -23.95 -10.69 162.04
N GLY A 299 -24.49 -11.67 161.30
CA GLY A 299 -25.61 -12.51 161.72
C GLY A 299 -25.26 -13.35 162.96
N TYR A 300 -24.08 -13.96 163.01
CA TYR A 300 -23.56 -14.66 164.19
C TYR A 300 -23.37 -13.72 165.37
N PHE A 301 -22.82 -12.52 165.14
CA PHE A 301 -22.70 -11.49 166.19
C PHE A 301 -24.07 -11.02 166.67
N TRP A 302 -25.06 -10.89 165.80
CA TRP A 302 -26.42 -10.50 166.17
C TRP A 302 -27.12 -11.63 166.93
N ILE A 303 -26.94 -12.89 166.55
CA ILE A 303 -27.45 -14.06 167.29
C ILE A 303 -26.80 -14.15 168.67
N ILE A 304 -25.48 -13.96 168.78
CA ILE A 304 -24.76 -13.91 170.07
C ILE A 304 -25.27 -12.73 170.90
N TYR A 305 -25.48 -11.56 170.31
CA TYR A 305 -26.02 -10.39 170.98
C TYR A 305 -27.44 -10.64 171.51
N ILE A 306 -28.31 -11.29 170.71
CA ILE A 306 -29.66 -11.70 171.14
C ILE A 306 -29.59 -12.75 172.27
N TRP A 307 -28.65 -13.70 172.21
CA TRP A 307 -28.47 -14.73 173.25
C TRP A 307 -27.96 -14.13 174.57
N PHE A 308 -27.11 -13.11 174.50
CA PHE A 308 -26.56 -12.42 175.66
C PHE A 308 -27.54 -11.42 176.30
N PHE A 309 -28.56 -10.94 175.56
CA PHE A 309 -29.54 -9.97 176.05
C PHE A 309 -30.90 -10.58 176.44
N ASN A 310 -31.11 -11.89 176.24
CA ASN A 310 -32.32 -12.62 176.66
C ASN A 310 -32.11 -13.47 177.93
N TRP A 311 -31.16 -13.09 178.78
CA TRP A 311 -31.00 -13.61 180.14
C TRP A 311 -31.04 -12.47 181.15
#